data_AF-A0A5N6JFX1-F1
#
_entry.id   AF-A0A5N6JFX1-F1
#
_cell.length_a   1.000
_cell.length_b   1.000
_cell.length_c   1.000
_cell.angle_alpha   90.00
_cell.angle_beta   90.00
_cell.angle_gamma   90.00
#
_symmetry.space_group_name_H-M   'P 1'
#
loop_
_entity.id
_entity.type
_entity.pdbx_description
1 polymer ?
#
loop_
_entity_poly.entity_id
_entity_poly.type
_entity_poly.pdbx_seq_one_letter_code
_entity_poly.pdbx_strand_id
1 'polypeptide(L)'
;MPRRRDYGSRNYQHQRNHNGYDTRATEATHRRDVLRRTSKETLKVIPVITRQLSPSINVYHSTKPSCEDLPRLHPRYCPAFPERASIRVLNEDTLNTAIQISQVMRTGGINPRVHDPRPLIINFASYKKPGGGWLNGAVAQEEAICYRSSLAVSLDERDYPVALDEAIYSPSVVVLRDDMASGHRLLFPHTPAKDL
;
A
#
# COMPACT_ATOMS: atom_id res chain seq x y z
N MET A 1 42.08 -2.69 51.78
CA MET A 1 42.04 -4.17 51.62
C MET A 1 40.66 -4.62 52.07
N PRO A 2 39.82 -5.26 51.23
CA PRO A 2 40.14 -6.55 50.58
C PRO A 2 39.64 -6.75 49.12
N ARG A 3 40.33 -7.70 48.47
CA ARG A 3 39.93 -8.68 47.43
C ARG A 3 39.48 -8.19 46.04
N ARG A 4 40.47 -8.11 45.14
CA ARG A 4 40.32 -8.29 43.68
C ARG A 4 39.65 -9.65 43.38
N ARG A 5 38.68 -9.66 42.45
CA ARG A 5 38.23 -10.88 41.76
C ARG A 5 38.80 -10.86 40.34
N ASP A 6 39.54 -11.92 40.02
CA ASP A 6 40.09 -12.16 38.69
C ASP A 6 38.96 -12.39 37.67
N TYR A 7 39.04 -11.69 36.54
CA TYR A 7 38.26 -11.98 35.35
C TYR A 7 38.97 -13.08 34.55
N GLY A 8 38.43 -14.29 34.61
CA GLY A 8 38.82 -15.37 33.69
C GLY A 8 38.31 -15.07 32.29
N SER A 9 39.24 -14.79 31.36
CA SER A 9 38.95 -14.64 29.94
C SER A 9 38.38 -15.94 29.36
N ARG A 10 37.08 -15.98 29.07
CA ARG A 10 36.49 -17.02 28.22
C ARG A 10 36.84 -16.70 26.77
N ASN A 11 37.77 -17.48 26.21
CA ASN A 11 38.00 -17.54 24.77
C ASN A 11 36.73 -18.05 24.07
N TYR A 12 35.90 -17.13 23.57
CA TYR A 12 34.93 -17.46 22.54
C TYR A 12 35.72 -17.65 21.23
N GLN A 13 36.02 -18.90 20.90
CA GLN A 13 36.47 -19.27 19.57
C GLN A 13 35.35 -18.91 18.58
N HIS A 14 35.53 -17.80 17.88
CA HIS A 14 34.85 -17.53 16.63
C HIS A 14 35.27 -18.62 15.63
N GLN A 15 34.45 -19.66 15.49
CA GLN A 15 34.44 -20.46 14.27
C GLN A 15 33.95 -19.55 13.14
N ARG A 16 34.89 -18.85 12.50
CA ARG A 16 34.67 -18.16 11.23
C ARG A 16 34.50 -19.23 10.16
N ASN A 17 33.24 -19.58 9.87
CA ASN A 17 32.91 -20.30 8.63
C ASN A 17 33.20 -19.36 7.45
N HIS A 18 34.34 -19.54 6.81
CA HIS A 18 34.91 -18.60 5.84
C HIS A 18 34.35 -18.73 4.41
N ASN A 19 33.25 -19.45 4.19
CA ASN A 19 32.63 -19.64 2.87
C ASN A 19 31.14 -19.23 2.80
N GLY A 20 30.62 -18.54 3.82
CA GLY A 20 29.22 -18.14 3.93
C GLY A 20 28.92 -16.70 3.54
N TYR A 21 29.81 -16.04 2.79
CA TYR A 21 29.55 -14.69 2.27
C TYR A 21 28.46 -14.73 1.20
N ASP A 22 27.24 -14.61 1.71
CA ASP A 22 26.22 -13.65 1.31
C ASP A 22 25.18 -14.02 0.25
N THR A 23 24.82 -15.30 0.15
CA THR A 23 23.63 -15.74 -0.60
C THR A 23 22.37 -14.96 -0.21
N ARG A 24 22.19 -14.65 1.08
CA ARG A 24 21.05 -13.86 1.57
C ARG A 24 21.05 -12.40 1.10
N ALA A 25 22.19 -11.68 1.12
CA ALA A 25 22.17 -10.33 0.55
C ALA A 25 22.14 -10.36 -0.98
N THR A 26 22.68 -11.40 -1.63
CA THR A 26 22.50 -11.59 -3.08
C THR A 26 21.02 -11.79 -3.41
N GLU A 27 20.30 -12.64 -2.67
CA GLU A 27 18.85 -12.83 -2.80
C GLU A 27 18.05 -11.56 -2.50
N ALA A 28 18.40 -10.84 -1.43
CA ALA A 28 17.76 -9.58 -1.07
C ALA A 28 17.97 -8.49 -2.14
N THR A 29 19.18 -8.43 -2.71
CA THR A 29 19.52 -7.52 -3.82
C THR A 29 18.73 -7.88 -5.06
N HIS A 30 18.70 -9.17 -5.41
CA HIS A 30 17.91 -9.66 -6.54
C HIS A 30 16.42 -9.34 -6.38
N ARG A 31 15.86 -9.57 -5.19
CA ARG A 31 14.47 -9.22 -4.87
C ARG A 31 14.20 -7.73 -5.04
N ARG A 32 15.09 -6.86 -4.55
CA ARG A 32 14.98 -5.40 -4.76
C ARG A 32 15.01 -5.04 -6.23
N ASP A 33 15.87 -5.67 -7.03
CA ASP A 33 15.94 -5.41 -8.47
C ASP A 33 14.70 -5.88 -9.22
N VAL A 34 14.10 -7.01 -8.81
CA VAL A 34 12.79 -7.44 -9.32
C VAL A 34 11.74 -6.37 -9.02
N LEU A 35 11.66 -5.89 -7.78
CA LEU A 35 10.68 -4.86 -7.40
C LEU A 35 10.91 -3.52 -8.10
N ARG A 36 12.15 -3.12 -8.35
CA ARG A 36 12.49 -1.94 -9.18
C ARG A 36 12.02 -2.09 -10.62
N ARG A 37 12.07 -3.31 -11.17
CA ARG A 37 11.50 -3.59 -12.51
C ARG A 37 9.98 -3.57 -12.45
N THR A 38 9.38 -4.12 -11.39
CA THR A 38 7.94 -4.07 -11.16
C THR A 38 7.41 -2.64 -11.07
N SER A 39 8.09 -1.73 -10.36
CA SER A 39 7.63 -0.34 -10.28
C SER A 39 7.63 0.35 -11.64
N LYS A 40 8.68 0.16 -12.45
CA LYS A 40 8.75 0.68 -13.82
C LYS A 40 7.63 0.11 -14.70
N GLU A 41 7.35 -1.18 -14.58
CA GLU A 41 6.26 -1.83 -15.31
C GLU A 41 4.88 -1.27 -14.89
N THR A 42 4.65 -1.11 -13.59
CA THR A 42 3.43 -0.50 -13.05
C THR A 42 3.23 0.92 -13.59
N LEU A 43 4.24 1.78 -13.55
CA LEU A 43 4.15 3.13 -14.12
C LEU A 43 3.87 3.12 -15.62
N LYS A 44 4.47 2.18 -16.36
CA LYS A 44 4.30 2.09 -17.81
C LYS A 44 2.87 1.71 -18.22
N VAL A 45 2.19 0.86 -17.44
CA VAL A 45 0.86 0.37 -17.80
C VAL A 45 -0.26 1.34 -17.41
N ILE A 46 -0.06 2.15 -16.36
CA ILE A 46 -1.10 3.07 -15.85
C ILE A 46 -1.69 3.98 -16.96
N PRO A 47 -0.91 4.70 -17.78
CA PRO A 47 -1.49 5.55 -18.83
C PRO A 47 -2.33 4.78 -19.86
N VAL A 48 -2.01 3.50 -20.11
CA VAL A 48 -2.77 2.64 -21.02
C VAL A 48 -4.12 2.27 -20.41
N ILE A 49 -4.12 1.87 -19.13
CA ILE A 49 -5.34 1.55 -18.38
C ILE A 49 -6.22 2.80 -18.28
N THR A 50 -5.67 3.96 -17.88
CA THR A 50 -6.44 5.20 -17.70
C THR A 50 -7.23 5.60 -18.94
N ARG A 51 -6.67 5.41 -20.15
CA ARG A 51 -7.37 5.70 -21.41
C ARG A 51 -8.59 4.81 -21.68
N GLN A 52 -8.67 3.66 -21.01
CA GLN A 52 -9.76 2.69 -21.14
C GLN A 52 -10.74 2.73 -19.97
N LEU A 53 -10.46 3.53 -18.93
CA LEU A 53 -11.36 3.75 -17.81
C LEU A 53 -12.47 4.73 -18.18
N SER A 54 -13.52 4.75 -17.35
CA SER A 54 -14.58 5.77 -17.47
C SER A 54 -14.00 7.17 -17.28
N PRO A 55 -14.46 8.21 -18.00
CA PRO A 55 -13.99 9.59 -17.86
C PRO A 55 -14.12 10.17 -16.45
N SER A 56 -14.98 9.60 -15.61
CA SER A 56 -15.15 10.01 -14.20
C SER A 56 -14.03 9.50 -13.28
N ILE A 57 -13.19 8.56 -13.74
CA ILE A 57 -12.11 7.97 -12.94
C ILE A 57 -10.80 8.68 -13.30
N ASN A 58 -10.35 9.60 -12.43
CA ASN A 58 -9.06 10.25 -12.57
C ASN A 58 -8.05 9.68 -11.58
N VAL A 59 -7.21 8.75 -12.05
CA VAL A 59 -6.19 8.09 -11.23
C VAL A 59 -5.02 8.99 -10.81
N TYR A 60 -4.89 10.17 -11.40
CA TYR A 60 -3.84 11.15 -11.08
C TYR A 60 -4.31 12.17 -10.03
N HIS A 61 -5.58 12.13 -9.63
CA HIS A 61 -6.15 13.10 -8.71
C HIS A 61 -6.00 12.66 -7.26
N SER A 62 -5.48 13.58 -6.44
CA SER A 62 -5.54 13.53 -4.99
C SER A 62 -5.83 14.92 -4.43
N THR A 63 -6.23 14.98 -3.16
CA THR A 63 -6.36 16.22 -2.39
C THR A 63 -5.61 16.08 -1.08
N LYS A 64 -5.12 17.21 -0.55
CA LYS A 64 -4.40 17.27 0.73
C LYS A 64 -5.19 18.06 1.77
N PRO A 65 -6.21 17.48 2.43
CA PRO A 65 -6.92 18.15 3.50
C PRO A 65 -6.07 18.26 4.79
N SER A 66 -6.22 19.37 5.52
CA SER A 66 -5.87 19.49 6.94
C SER A 66 -7.11 19.32 7.82
N CYS A 67 -6.92 18.82 9.05
CA CYS A 67 -7.95 18.78 10.09
C CYS A 67 -8.55 20.16 10.39
N GLU A 68 -7.80 21.25 10.19
CA GLU A 68 -8.29 22.61 10.41
C GLU A 68 -9.25 23.06 9.31
N ASP A 69 -9.00 22.63 8.06
CA ASP A 69 -9.78 23.01 6.89
C ASP A 69 -11.05 22.15 6.71
N LEU A 70 -11.09 20.97 7.34
CA LEU A 70 -12.19 20.04 7.17
C LEU A 70 -13.41 20.45 8.00
N PRO A 71 -14.57 20.72 7.36
CA PRO A 71 -15.79 20.98 8.12
C PRO A 71 -16.21 19.72 8.88
N ARG A 72 -16.77 19.94 10.08
CA ARG A 72 -17.38 18.85 10.86
C ARG A 72 -18.44 18.14 10.02
N LEU A 73 -18.46 16.80 10.08
CA LEU A 73 -19.47 16.00 9.40
C LEU A 73 -20.87 16.42 9.86
N HIS A 74 -21.66 16.97 8.95
CA HIS A 74 -23.02 17.38 9.27
C HIS A 74 -23.87 16.14 9.62
N PRO A 75 -24.67 16.13 10.70
CA PRO A 75 -25.43 14.95 11.14
C PRO A 75 -26.32 14.31 10.06
N ARG A 76 -26.85 15.12 9.13
CA ARG A 76 -27.59 14.65 7.94
C ARG A 76 -26.83 13.66 7.04
N TYR A 77 -25.50 13.68 7.09
CA TYR A 77 -24.62 12.79 6.34
C TYR A 77 -24.14 11.60 7.19
N CYS A 78 -24.52 11.54 8.48
CA CYS A 78 -24.31 10.34 9.28
C CYS A 78 -25.33 9.29 8.80
N PRO A 79 -24.87 8.14 8.29
CA PRO A 79 -25.74 7.17 7.63
C PRO A 79 -26.70 6.42 8.57
N ALA A 80 -26.66 6.71 9.89
CA ALA A 80 -27.53 6.14 10.92
C ALA A 80 -27.73 4.62 10.75
N PHE A 81 -26.63 3.89 10.50
CA PHE A 81 -26.70 2.47 10.16
C PHE A 81 -27.48 1.71 11.24
N PRO A 82 -28.51 0.93 10.88
CA PRO A 82 -29.33 0.21 11.84
C PRO A 82 -28.56 -0.94 12.50
N GLU A 83 -27.54 -1.44 11.81
CA GLU A 83 -26.67 -2.51 12.26
C GLU A 83 -25.35 -1.96 12.79
N ARG A 84 -24.78 -2.66 13.78
CA ARG A 84 -23.46 -2.33 14.33
C ARG A 84 -22.37 -2.66 13.31
N ALA A 85 -21.27 -1.90 13.37
CA ALA A 85 -20.09 -2.19 12.56
C ALA A 85 -19.53 -3.60 12.86
N SER A 86 -19.36 -4.41 11.82
CA SER A 86 -18.65 -5.68 11.90
C SER A 86 -17.14 -5.41 11.94
N ILE A 87 -16.44 -5.92 12.95
CA ILE A 87 -14.98 -5.80 13.09
C ILE A 87 -14.37 -7.20 12.93
N ARG A 88 -13.33 -7.32 12.09
CA ARG A 88 -12.59 -8.56 11.87
C ARG A 88 -11.09 -8.26 11.85
N VAL A 89 -10.30 -9.21 12.34
CA VAL A 89 -8.84 -9.18 12.26
C VAL A 89 -8.41 -10.30 11.34
N LEU A 90 -7.73 -9.96 10.25
CA LEU A 90 -7.34 -10.89 9.20
C LEU A 90 -5.81 -10.80 9.01
N ASN A 91 -5.16 -11.94 8.79
CA ASN A 91 -3.78 -11.99 8.33
C ASN A 91 -3.76 -11.94 6.80
N GLU A 92 -4.02 -10.76 6.25
CA GLU A 92 -4.21 -10.57 4.81
C GLU A 92 -3.61 -9.22 4.36
N ASP A 93 -3.23 -9.15 3.09
CA ASP A 93 -2.82 -7.92 2.45
C ASP A 93 -3.99 -6.91 2.34
N THR A 94 -3.64 -5.62 2.43
CA THR A 94 -4.60 -4.51 2.42
C THR A 94 -5.47 -4.48 1.16
N LEU A 95 -4.89 -4.64 -0.03
CA LEU A 95 -5.63 -4.62 -1.29
C LEU A 95 -6.43 -5.91 -1.50
N ASN A 96 -5.92 -7.06 -1.04
CA ASN A 96 -6.68 -8.32 -1.08
C ASN A 96 -7.97 -8.20 -0.26
N THR A 97 -7.86 -7.68 0.97
CA THR A 97 -9.02 -7.42 1.83
C THR A 97 -9.98 -6.42 1.20
N ALA A 98 -9.46 -5.35 0.60
CA ALA A 98 -10.28 -4.35 -0.08
C ALA A 98 -11.06 -4.94 -1.27
N ILE A 99 -10.42 -5.77 -2.10
CA ILE A 99 -11.07 -6.46 -3.21
C ILE A 99 -12.21 -7.36 -2.70
N GLN A 100 -11.95 -8.16 -1.66
CA GLN A 100 -12.96 -9.04 -1.05
C GLN A 100 -14.15 -8.23 -0.51
N ILE A 101 -13.90 -7.15 0.25
CA ILE A 101 -14.96 -6.26 0.75
C ILE A 101 -15.75 -5.69 -0.41
N SER A 102 -15.09 -5.17 -1.45
CA SER A 102 -15.77 -4.55 -2.58
C SER A 102 -16.64 -5.56 -3.35
N GLN A 103 -16.17 -6.81 -3.52
CA GLN A 103 -16.96 -7.88 -4.11
C GLN A 103 -18.20 -8.20 -3.29
N VAL A 104 -18.06 -8.36 -1.97
CA VAL A 104 -19.20 -8.60 -1.06
C VAL A 104 -20.20 -7.44 -1.10
N MET A 105 -19.73 -6.20 -1.11
CA MET A 105 -20.59 -5.02 -1.17
C MET A 105 -21.34 -4.91 -2.52
N ARG A 106 -20.72 -5.34 -3.62
CA ARG A 106 -21.37 -5.37 -4.95
C ARG A 106 -22.41 -6.48 -5.09
N THR A 107 -22.19 -7.65 -4.50
CA THR A 107 -23.10 -8.80 -4.63
C THR A 107 -24.18 -8.86 -3.54
N GLY A 108 -23.96 -8.21 -2.39
CA GLY A 108 -24.81 -8.27 -1.20
C GLY A 108 -26.13 -7.49 -1.26
N GLY A 109 -26.59 -7.03 -2.42
CA GLY A 109 -27.89 -6.35 -2.58
C GLY A 109 -27.98 -4.98 -1.89
N ILE A 110 -26.85 -4.33 -1.65
CA ILE A 110 -26.81 -3.03 -0.97
C ILE A 110 -27.34 -1.95 -1.90
N ASN A 111 -28.19 -1.06 -1.38
CA ASN A 111 -28.70 0.08 -2.14
C ASN A 111 -27.55 1.04 -2.49
N PRO A 112 -27.14 1.15 -3.77
CA PRO A 112 -26.00 1.98 -4.17
C PRO A 112 -26.28 3.48 -4.02
N ARG A 113 -27.52 3.88 -3.74
CA ARG A 113 -27.88 5.27 -3.38
C ARG A 113 -27.56 5.61 -1.92
N VAL A 114 -27.30 4.60 -1.08
CA VAL A 114 -27.04 4.75 0.35
C VAL A 114 -25.61 4.34 0.70
N HIS A 115 -25.02 3.41 -0.05
CA HIS A 115 -23.67 2.92 0.20
C HIS A 115 -22.81 2.96 -1.06
N ASP A 116 -21.62 3.54 -0.93
CA ASP A 116 -20.56 3.38 -1.90
C ASP A 116 -19.91 2.00 -1.71
N PRO A 117 -19.89 1.11 -2.72
CA PRO A 117 -19.27 -0.20 -2.61
C PRO A 117 -17.73 -0.15 -2.61
N ARG A 118 -17.13 1.03 -2.78
CA ARG A 118 -15.68 1.22 -2.75
C ARG A 118 -15.19 1.30 -1.30
N PRO A 119 -14.30 0.38 -0.88
CA PRO A 119 -13.71 0.45 0.44
C PRO A 119 -12.75 1.64 0.56
N LEU A 120 -12.72 2.25 1.74
CA LEU A 120 -11.65 3.17 2.11
C LEU A 120 -10.48 2.38 2.70
N ILE A 121 -9.26 2.73 2.30
CA ILE A 121 -8.02 2.10 2.76
C ILE A 121 -7.15 3.15 3.45
N ILE A 122 -6.50 2.76 4.54
CA ILE A 122 -5.47 3.58 5.20
C ILE A 122 -4.11 3.16 4.66
N ASN A 123 -3.39 4.09 4.03
CA ASN A 123 -1.98 3.95 3.67
C ASN A 123 -1.11 4.35 4.87
N PHE A 124 -0.14 3.51 5.26
CA PHE A 124 0.87 3.84 6.25
C PHE A 124 1.98 4.67 5.62
N ALA A 125 1.59 5.88 5.19
CA ALA A 125 2.36 6.71 4.30
C ALA A 125 3.65 7.24 4.92
N SER A 126 4.70 7.28 4.12
CA SER A 126 5.91 8.05 4.38
C SER A 126 5.59 9.54 4.38
N TYR A 127 5.79 10.22 5.51
CA TYR A 127 5.55 11.67 5.59
C TYR A 127 6.44 12.51 4.67
N LYS A 128 7.52 11.94 4.10
CA LYS A 128 8.54 12.65 3.32
C LYS A 128 8.53 12.34 1.82
N LYS A 129 8.08 11.15 1.44
CA LYS A 129 8.32 10.60 0.10
C LYS A 129 7.05 9.93 -0.42
N PRO A 130 6.51 10.36 -1.57
CA PRO A 130 5.41 9.68 -2.24
C PRO A 130 5.69 8.19 -2.43
N GLY A 131 4.86 7.33 -1.85
CA GLY A 131 4.99 5.87 -1.99
C GLY A 131 6.25 5.30 -1.33
N GLY A 132 6.87 6.04 -0.40
CA GLY A 132 8.02 5.57 0.36
C GLY A 132 9.23 5.20 -0.51
N GLY A 133 9.70 3.96 -0.36
CA GLY A 133 10.86 3.43 -1.08
C GLY A 133 10.52 2.55 -2.29
N TRP A 134 9.29 2.59 -2.81
CA TRP A 134 8.83 1.59 -3.79
C TRP A 134 9.64 1.61 -5.10
N LEU A 135 10.07 2.77 -5.58
CA LEU A 135 10.96 2.88 -6.74
C LEU A 135 12.34 2.24 -6.52
N ASN A 136 12.74 2.06 -5.26
CA ASN A 136 14.03 1.51 -4.85
C ASN A 136 13.96 0.04 -4.42
N GLY A 137 12.82 -0.61 -4.59
CA GLY A 137 12.64 -2.02 -4.22
C GLY A 137 12.36 -2.25 -2.73
N ALA A 138 11.94 -1.20 -1.98
CA ALA A 138 11.55 -1.37 -0.59
C ALA A 138 10.23 -2.13 -0.47
N VAL A 139 9.99 -2.74 0.69
CA VAL A 139 8.76 -3.49 0.97
C VAL A 139 8.26 -3.09 2.35
N ALA A 140 7.20 -2.31 2.38
CA ALA A 140 6.27 -2.19 3.48
C ALA A 140 4.85 -2.10 2.90
N GLN A 141 3.87 -1.73 3.72
CA GLN A 141 2.47 -1.67 3.29
C GLN A 141 2.25 -0.59 2.21
N GLU A 142 2.83 0.59 2.36
CA GLU A 142 2.76 1.66 1.35
C GLU A 142 3.34 1.20 0.01
N GLU A 143 4.57 0.64 0.02
CA GLU A 143 5.20 0.19 -1.21
C GLU A 143 4.41 -0.95 -1.88
N ALA A 144 3.85 -1.87 -1.11
CA ALA A 144 3.00 -2.93 -1.63
C ALA A 144 1.76 -2.36 -2.35
N ILE A 145 1.12 -1.34 -1.79
CA ILE A 145 0.00 -0.65 -2.44
C ILE A 145 0.48 0.05 -3.73
N CYS A 146 1.63 0.74 -3.70
CA CYS A 146 2.19 1.42 -4.88
C CYS A 146 2.59 0.46 -6.01
N TYR A 147 3.17 -0.70 -5.71
CA TYR A 147 3.48 -1.69 -6.75
C TYR A 147 2.24 -2.23 -7.45
N ARG A 148 1.14 -2.33 -6.71
CA ARG A 148 -0.06 -3.06 -7.13
C ARG A 148 -1.20 -2.19 -7.61
N SER A 149 -1.09 -0.87 -7.50
CA SER A 149 -2.18 0.04 -7.82
C SER A 149 -1.71 1.32 -8.49
N SER A 150 -2.67 2.14 -8.92
CA SER A 150 -2.41 3.48 -9.44
C SER A 150 -2.10 4.52 -8.35
N LEU A 151 -2.06 4.16 -7.06
CA LEU A 151 -1.81 5.12 -5.98
C LEU A 151 -0.54 5.94 -6.22
N ALA A 152 0.53 5.32 -6.73
CA ALA A 152 1.79 6.00 -6.93
C ALA A 152 1.72 7.21 -7.88
N VAL A 153 0.75 7.26 -8.80
CA VAL A 153 0.59 8.37 -9.74
C VAL A 153 -0.38 9.45 -9.23
N SER A 154 -1.13 9.19 -8.15
CA SER A 154 -1.95 10.20 -7.49
C SER A 154 -1.19 10.97 -6.41
N LEU A 155 -0.04 10.44 -5.93
CA LEU A 155 0.79 11.09 -4.92
C LEU A 155 1.75 12.09 -5.60
N ASP A 156 1.46 13.38 -5.48
CA ASP A 156 2.30 14.45 -6.01
C ASP A 156 3.42 14.81 -5.02
N GLU A 157 4.65 15.04 -5.50
CA GLU A 157 5.77 15.45 -4.66
C GLU A 157 5.52 16.78 -3.94
N ARG A 158 4.70 17.67 -4.52
CA ARG A 158 4.35 18.99 -3.96
C ARG A 158 3.51 18.88 -2.69
N ASP A 159 2.85 17.75 -2.47
CA ASP A 159 2.05 17.51 -1.27
C ASP A 159 2.89 17.08 -0.06
N TYR A 160 4.20 16.91 -0.24
CA TYR A 160 5.13 16.48 0.80
C TYR A 160 6.07 17.61 1.27
N PRO A 161 6.46 17.64 2.55
CA PRO A 161 6.09 16.68 3.59
C PRO A 161 4.63 16.81 4.05
N VAL A 162 4.06 15.72 4.56
CA VAL A 162 2.73 15.68 5.18
C VAL A 162 2.86 15.98 6.67
N ALA A 163 2.15 17.00 7.15
CA ALA A 163 2.09 17.37 8.56
C ALA A 163 1.20 16.41 9.37
N LEU A 164 1.26 16.49 10.70
CA LEU A 164 0.55 15.57 11.61
C LEU A 164 -0.98 15.66 11.49
N ASP A 165 -1.49 16.82 11.12
CA ASP A 165 -2.90 17.15 10.97
C ASP A 165 -3.37 17.09 9.51
N GLU A 166 -2.48 16.76 8.57
CA GLU A 166 -2.78 16.64 7.14
C GLU A 166 -2.97 15.16 6.73
N ALA A 167 -3.74 14.96 5.67
CA ALA A 167 -3.86 13.67 4.99
C ALA A 167 -3.81 13.87 3.48
N ILE A 168 -3.50 12.81 2.72
CA ILE A 168 -3.67 12.79 1.26
C ILE A 168 -4.81 11.82 0.94
N TYR A 169 -5.84 12.32 0.27
CA TYR A 169 -6.99 11.54 -0.15
C TYR A 169 -6.94 11.29 -1.66
N SER A 170 -6.86 10.02 -2.05
CA SER A 170 -6.86 9.58 -3.45
C SER A 170 -8.16 8.83 -3.77
N PRO A 171 -9.19 9.48 -4.34
CA PRO A 171 -10.52 8.89 -4.49
C PRO A 171 -10.63 7.79 -5.57
N SER A 172 -9.67 7.73 -6.49
CA SER A 172 -9.72 6.87 -7.68
C SER A 172 -8.42 6.07 -7.81
N VAL A 173 -8.29 5.02 -7.01
CA VAL A 173 -7.15 4.10 -7.06
C VAL A 173 -7.59 2.78 -7.70
N VAL A 174 -6.91 2.38 -8.76
CA VAL A 174 -7.19 1.13 -9.50
C VAL A 174 -6.15 0.09 -9.13
N VAL A 175 -6.59 -1.11 -8.77
CA VAL A 175 -5.69 -2.25 -8.52
C VAL A 175 -5.38 -2.93 -9.84
N LEU A 176 -4.09 -3.10 -10.13
CA LEU A 176 -3.60 -3.54 -11.45
C LEU A 176 -2.70 -4.77 -11.37
N ARG A 177 -2.49 -5.32 -10.17
CA ARG A 177 -1.57 -6.45 -9.94
C ARG A 177 -2.04 -7.37 -8.82
N ASP A 178 -1.79 -8.66 -9.00
CA ASP A 178 -1.90 -9.69 -7.96
C ASP A 178 -1.01 -9.32 -6.75
N ASP A 179 -1.26 -9.93 -5.58
CA ASP A 179 -0.37 -9.80 -4.43
C ASP A 179 0.99 -10.48 -4.66
N MET A 180 1.95 -10.20 -3.76
CA MET A 180 3.30 -10.75 -3.89
C MET A 180 3.36 -12.28 -3.74
N ALA A 181 2.50 -12.88 -2.91
CA ALA A 181 2.45 -14.32 -2.70
C ALA A 181 1.82 -15.07 -3.90
N SER A 182 0.89 -14.42 -4.60
CA SER A 182 0.24 -14.94 -5.81
C SER A 182 1.06 -14.74 -7.11
N GLY A 183 2.27 -14.20 -6.99
CA GLY A 183 3.22 -14.03 -8.11
C GLY A 183 3.29 -12.63 -8.69
N HIS A 184 2.60 -11.64 -8.10
CA HIS A 184 2.75 -10.21 -8.41
C HIS A 184 2.58 -9.87 -9.91
N ARG A 185 1.72 -10.61 -10.61
CA ARG A 185 1.49 -10.46 -12.05
C ARG A 185 0.55 -9.29 -12.33
N LEU A 186 0.79 -8.60 -13.44
CA LEU A 186 -0.17 -7.62 -13.95
C LEU A 186 -1.50 -8.30 -14.28
N LEU A 187 -2.58 -7.71 -13.82
CA LEU A 187 -3.94 -8.13 -14.16
C LEU A 187 -4.27 -7.75 -15.60
N PHE A 188 -3.86 -6.56 -16.03
CA PHE A 188 -4.03 -6.12 -17.42
C PHE A 188 -2.97 -6.75 -18.35
N PRO A 189 -3.31 -7.19 -19.58
CA PRO A 189 -4.62 -7.09 -20.25
C PRO A 189 -5.57 -8.29 -20.02
N HIS A 190 -5.20 -9.27 -19.19
CA HIS A 190 -6.02 -10.46 -18.94
C HIS A 190 -7.36 -10.11 -18.29
N THR A 191 -7.36 -9.09 -17.42
CA THR A 191 -8.55 -8.41 -16.90
C THR A 191 -8.74 -7.09 -17.67
N PRO A 192 -9.90 -6.88 -18.32
CA PRO A 192 -10.19 -5.62 -19.00
C PRO A 192 -10.13 -4.43 -18.04
N ALA A 193 -9.69 -3.26 -18.52
CA ALA A 193 -9.49 -2.08 -17.67
C ALA A 193 -10.75 -1.66 -16.87
N LYS A 194 -11.95 -1.84 -17.46
CA LYS A 194 -13.23 -1.56 -16.82
C LYS A 194 -13.58 -2.49 -15.64
N ASP A 195 -12.91 -3.64 -15.55
CA ASP A 195 -13.14 -4.69 -14.56
C ASP A 195 -12.03 -4.74 -13.50
N LEU A 196 -11.06 -3.80 -13.56
CA LEU A 196 -10.04 -3.53 -12.53
C LEU A 196 -10.61 -2.61 -11.44
#